data_AF-A0A8T5RT34-F1
#
_entry.id   AF-A0A8T5RT34-F1
#
_cell.length_a   1.000
_cell.length_b   1.000
_cell.length_c   1.000
_cell.angle_alpha   90.00
_cell.angle_beta   90.00
_cell.angle_gamma   90.00
#
_symmetry.space_group_name_H-M   'P 1'
#
loop_
_entity.id
_entity.type
_entity.pdbx_description
1 polymer ?
#
loop_
_entity_poly.entity_id
_entity_poly.type
_entity_poly.pdbx_seq_one_letter_code
_entity_poly.pdbx_strand_id
1 'polypeptide(L)'
;MSFNSNLENFKNKKDLIGELSYYKSIILKKVKSGDYNSALEKLRSAIVLVQEHQESFNLENELIDFYELNKRVQVELQNHRMIYERRFNNLLKEKLNESNLENFSKLLAMLKNDVDQNLEKYNLEDICINIKRYFKYITRVYEILSCYKVLNYHDASEKIFDFVRDIKSENFPNLKFLISSVYQNLLNCRLSEFSKEFEKVPISTLSKRMAMNQGTLVNFINQLMKQPKSPIKEYLSETQEVYFKKQRF
;
A
#
# COMPACT_ATOMS: atom_id res chain seq x y z
N MET A 1 -9.29 30.50 -12.17
CA MET A 1 -9.07 31.73 -12.96
C MET A 1 -9.13 31.35 -14.43
N SER A 2 -9.73 32.20 -15.27
CA SER A 2 -10.24 31.94 -16.62
C SER A 2 -9.17 31.57 -17.65
N PHE A 3 -9.41 30.48 -18.38
CA PHE A 3 -8.63 29.97 -19.52
C PHE A 3 -9.16 30.54 -20.86
N ASN A 4 -9.53 31.81 -20.91
CA ASN A 4 -10.00 32.46 -22.14
C ASN A 4 -9.25 33.79 -22.35
N SER A 5 -8.80 33.97 -23.60
CA SER A 5 -8.48 35.24 -24.27
C SER A 5 -7.07 35.86 -24.22
N ASN A 6 -5.99 35.09 -24.33
CA ASN A 6 -4.69 35.63 -24.82
C ASN A 6 -4.24 34.94 -26.13
N LEU A 7 -5.17 34.70 -27.05
CA LEU A 7 -4.84 34.48 -28.47
C LEU A 7 -4.40 35.84 -29.04
N GLU A 8 -3.18 36.27 -28.70
CA GLU A 8 -2.53 37.29 -29.50
C GLU A 8 -2.25 36.67 -30.86
N ASN A 9 -2.92 37.17 -31.90
CA ASN A 9 -2.49 36.93 -33.26
C ASN A 9 -1.08 37.51 -33.39
N PHE A 10 -0.06 36.67 -33.24
CA PHE A 10 1.33 37.08 -33.42
C PHE A 10 1.46 37.70 -34.81
N LYS A 11 1.77 39.00 -34.86
CA LYS A 11 1.83 39.75 -36.11
C LYS A 11 3.02 39.34 -36.98
N ASN A 12 4.03 38.74 -36.37
CA ASN A 12 5.20 38.22 -37.08
C ASN A 12 5.80 37.00 -36.33
N LYS A 13 6.59 36.21 -37.07
CA LYS A 13 7.28 35.02 -36.56
C LYS A 13 8.26 35.33 -35.43
N LYS A 14 8.89 36.51 -35.43
CA LYS A 14 9.94 36.87 -34.47
C LYS A 14 9.37 37.02 -33.06
N ASP A 15 8.18 37.61 -32.93
CA ASP A 15 7.49 37.78 -31.66
C ASP A 15 7.12 36.42 -31.05
N LEU A 16 6.63 35.49 -31.90
CA LEU A 16 6.33 34.12 -31.50
C LEU A 16 7.59 33.36 -31.04
N ILE A 17 8.70 33.48 -31.77
CA ILE A 17 9.99 32.89 -31.36
C ILE A 17 10.47 33.48 -30.02
N GLY A 18 10.26 34.78 -29.80
CA GLY A 18 10.56 35.44 -28.54
C GLY A 18 9.78 34.84 -27.37
N GLU A 19 8.47 34.64 -27.55
CA GLU A 19 7.61 34.01 -26.56
C GLU A 19 8.00 32.55 -26.30
N LEU A 20 8.25 31.76 -27.35
CA LEU A 20 8.72 30.38 -27.22
C LEU A 20 10.07 30.29 -26.50
N SER A 21 10.97 31.25 -26.73
CA SER A 21 12.25 31.35 -26.01
C SER A 21 12.04 31.64 -24.52
N TYR A 22 11.06 32.50 -24.19
CA TYR A 22 10.67 32.75 -22.81
C TYR A 22 10.09 31.49 -22.15
N TYR A 23 9.18 30.77 -22.81
CA TYR A 23 8.68 29.47 -22.35
C TYR A 23 9.83 28.49 -22.08
N LYS A 24 10.75 28.33 -23.03
CA LYS A 24 11.93 27.46 -22.90
C LYS A 24 12.76 27.84 -21.66
N SER A 25 12.95 29.13 -21.40
CA SER A 25 13.67 29.60 -20.20
C SER A 25 12.98 29.21 -18.89
N ILE A 26 11.65 29.32 -18.82
CA ILE A 26 10.86 28.91 -17.65
C ILE A 26 10.95 27.40 -17.46
N ILE A 27 10.77 26.62 -18.53
CA ILE A 27 10.84 25.16 -18.50
C ILE A 27 12.20 24.72 -17.97
N LEU A 28 13.30 25.27 -18.51
CA LEU A 28 14.65 24.94 -18.05
C LEU A 28 14.90 25.32 -16.58
N LYS A 29 14.33 26.44 -16.12
CA LYS A 29 14.39 26.82 -14.69
C LYS A 29 13.66 25.80 -13.82
N LYS A 30 12.48 25.33 -14.25
CA LYS A 30 11.69 24.30 -13.54
C LYS A 30 12.42 22.97 -13.48
N VAL A 31 12.98 22.52 -14.60
CA VAL A 31 13.85 21.33 -14.67
C VAL A 31 15.04 21.45 -13.71
N LYS A 32 15.73 22.60 -13.71
CA LYS A 32 16.85 22.84 -12.79
C LYS A 32 16.44 22.79 -11.31
N SER A 33 15.21 23.19 -10.99
CA SER A 33 14.66 23.11 -9.63
C SER A 33 14.07 21.73 -9.26
N GLY A 34 14.07 20.77 -10.18
CA GLY A 34 13.46 19.45 -10.00
C GLY A 34 11.92 19.45 -10.00
N ASP A 35 11.28 20.52 -10.50
CA ASP A 35 9.82 20.63 -10.62
C ASP A 35 9.39 20.15 -12.00
N TYR A 36 9.52 18.85 -12.23
CA TYR A 36 9.34 18.25 -13.55
C TYR A 36 7.89 18.23 -14.00
N ASN A 37 6.92 18.04 -13.09
CA ASN A 37 5.51 18.09 -13.44
C ASN A 37 5.12 19.47 -13.99
N SER A 38 5.49 20.55 -13.29
CA SER A 38 5.25 21.92 -13.77
C SER A 38 6.00 22.20 -15.08
N ALA A 39 7.22 21.66 -15.26
CA ALA A 39 7.93 21.75 -16.52
C ALA A 39 7.16 21.08 -17.67
N LEU A 40 6.57 19.89 -17.46
CA LEU A 40 5.75 19.20 -18.46
C LEU A 40 4.47 19.95 -18.80
N GLU A 41 3.80 20.58 -17.82
CA GLU A 41 2.63 21.43 -18.09
C GLU A 41 3.00 22.59 -19.00
N LYS A 42 4.12 23.27 -18.73
CA LYS A 42 4.61 24.38 -19.56
C LYS A 42 5.07 23.92 -20.93
N LEU A 43 5.68 22.74 -21.03
CA LEU A 43 6.02 22.11 -22.31
C LEU A 43 4.77 21.85 -23.15
N ARG A 44 3.70 21.33 -22.56
CA ARG A 44 2.42 21.13 -23.27
C ARG A 44 1.88 22.45 -23.80
N SER A 45 1.89 23.52 -23.01
CA SER A 45 1.47 24.85 -23.48
C SER A 45 2.32 25.35 -24.65
N ALA A 46 3.64 25.19 -24.57
CA ALA A 46 4.54 25.62 -25.64
C ALA A 46 4.34 24.81 -26.93
N ILE A 47 4.15 23.48 -26.82
CA ILE A 47 3.88 22.62 -27.98
C ILE A 47 2.56 23.01 -28.65
N VAL A 48 1.50 23.24 -27.87
CA VAL A 48 0.21 23.71 -28.39
C VAL A 48 0.38 25.03 -29.14
N LEU A 49 1.11 25.99 -28.55
CA LEU A 49 1.36 27.28 -29.17
C LEU A 49 2.09 27.15 -30.52
N VAL A 50 3.07 26.26 -30.63
CA VAL A 50 3.80 25.97 -31.88
C VAL A 50 2.85 25.35 -32.92
N GLN A 51 2.05 24.38 -32.52
CA GLN A 51 1.11 23.68 -33.41
C GLN A 51 0.05 24.63 -33.98
N GLU A 52 -0.51 25.52 -33.14
CA GLU A 52 -1.51 26.50 -33.55
C GLU A 52 -0.98 27.51 -34.59
N HIS A 53 0.33 27.74 -34.62
CA HIS A 53 0.96 28.73 -35.51
C HIS A 53 1.83 28.11 -36.61
N GLN A 54 1.84 26.77 -36.73
CA GLN A 54 2.69 26.04 -37.66
C GLN A 54 2.39 26.40 -39.12
N GLU A 55 1.10 26.48 -39.48
CA GLU A 55 0.65 26.83 -40.83
C GLU A 55 1.06 28.25 -41.24
N SER A 56 1.14 29.16 -40.26
CA SER A 56 1.46 30.57 -40.48
C SER A 56 2.95 30.86 -40.56
N PHE A 57 3.79 30.13 -39.80
CA PHE A 57 5.18 30.54 -39.57
C PHE A 57 6.27 29.47 -39.78
N ASN A 58 5.95 28.23 -40.18
CA ASN A 58 6.90 27.12 -40.32
C ASN A 58 7.87 27.00 -39.12
N LEU A 59 7.44 26.27 -38.09
CA LEU A 59 8.13 26.15 -36.79
C LEU A 59 8.58 24.70 -36.52
N GLU A 60 8.95 23.94 -37.56
CA GLU A 60 9.34 22.53 -37.42
C GLU A 60 10.51 22.35 -36.45
N ASN A 61 11.51 23.22 -36.52
CA ASN A 61 12.69 23.14 -35.65
C ASN A 61 12.32 23.38 -34.19
N GLU A 62 11.51 24.40 -33.91
CA GLU A 62 11.03 24.70 -32.56
C GLU A 62 10.17 23.55 -32.01
N LEU A 63 9.34 22.94 -32.86
CA LEU A 63 8.52 21.79 -32.48
C LEU A 63 9.39 20.59 -32.10
N ILE A 64 10.42 20.29 -32.90
CA ILE A 64 11.39 19.22 -32.62
C ILE A 64 12.09 19.49 -31.28
N ASP A 65 12.60 20.71 -31.08
CA ASP A 65 13.25 21.14 -29.84
C ASP A 65 12.38 20.90 -28.60
N PHE A 66 11.09 21.28 -28.66
CA PHE A 66 10.18 21.08 -27.53
C PHE A 66 9.81 19.61 -27.31
N TYR A 67 9.71 18.80 -28.37
CA TYR A 67 9.49 17.36 -28.22
C TYR A 67 10.69 16.64 -27.60
N GLU A 68 11.92 16.99 -28.00
CA GLU A 68 13.14 16.46 -27.40
C GLU A 68 13.23 16.83 -25.91
N LEU A 69 12.95 18.09 -25.58
CA LEU A 69 12.91 18.56 -24.21
C LEU A 69 11.83 17.84 -23.40
N ASN A 70 10.62 17.67 -23.96
CA ASN A 70 9.54 16.92 -23.32
C ASN A 70 9.93 15.47 -23.04
N LYS A 71 10.56 14.78 -24.00
CA LYS A 71 11.03 13.40 -23.80
C LYS A 71 12.03 13.31 -22.65
N ARG A 72 13.01 14.23 -22.59
CA ARG A 72 13.98 14.28 -21.48
C ARG A 72 13.30 14.50 -20.12
N VAL A 73 12.41 15.49 -20.03
CA VAL A 73 11.73 15.80 -18.77
C VAL A 73 10.84 14.64 -18.31
N GLN A 74 10.17 13.95 -19.24
CA GLN A 74 9.37 12.76 -18.92
C GLN A 74 10.22 11.62 -18.35
N VAL A 75 11.41 11.37 -18.92
CA VAL A 75 12.33 10.33 -18.42
C VAL A 75 12.79 10.67 -17.01
N GLU A 76 13.20 11.92 -16.75
CA GLU A 76 13.61 12.35 -15.41
C GLU A 76 12.46 12.23 -14.41
N LEU A 77 11.26 12.69 -14.76
CA LEU A 77 10.07 12.54 -13.92
C LEU A 77 9.83 11.07 -13.56
N GLN A 78 9.84 10.17 -14.55
CA GLN A 78 9.65 8.73 -14.32
C GLN A 78 10.73 8.14 -13.41
N ASN A 79 12.00 8.53 -13.61
CA ASN A 79 13.11 8.08 -12.76
C ASN A 79 12.89 8.49 -11.30
N HIS A 80 12.48 9.73 -11.06
CA HIS A 80 12.19 10.21 -9.71
C HIS A 80 10.98 9.50 -9.08
N ARG A 81 9.88 9.34 -9.83
CA ARG A 81 8.70 8.59 -9.37
C ARG A 81 9.06 7.16 -8.94
N MET A 82 9.85 6.47 -9.76
CA MET A 82 10.25 5.09 -9.54
C MET A 82 11.03 4.92 -8.22
N ILE A 83 11.72 5.95 -7.72
CA ILE A 83 12.37 5.91 -6.40
C ILE A 83 11.32 5.71 -5.29
N TYR A 84 10.23 6.48 -5.32
CA TYR A 84 9.16 6.39 -4.32
C TYR A 84 8.38 5.09 -4.44
N GLU A 85 8.07 4.66 -5.66
CA GLU A 85 7.40 3.37 -5.92
C GLU A 85 8.24 2.21 -5.39
N ARG A 86 9.55 2.20 -5.66
CA ARG A 86 10.46 1.18 -5.15
C ARG A 86 10.52 1.18 -3.62
N ARG A 87 10.62 2.36 -2.99
CA ARG A 87 10.61 2.46 -1.52
C ARG A 87 9.34 1.89 -0.93
N PHE A 88 8.17 2.25 -1.47
CA PHE A 88 6.89 1.73 -0.99
C PHE A 88 6.80 0.22 -1.21
N ASN A 89 7.11 -0.27 -2.41
CA ASN A 89 7.08 -1.70 -2.73
C ASN A 89 8.06 -2.52 -1.89
N ASN A 90 9.21 -1.96 -1.50
CA ASN A 90 10.14 -2.63 -0.61
C ASN A 90 9.58 -2.77 0.81
N LEU A 91 8.90 -1.74 1.33
CA LEU A 91 8.16 -1.84 2.60
C LEU A 91 7.12 -2.96 2.54
N LEU A 92 6.37 -3.06 1.44
CA LEU A 92 5.36 -4.13 1.26
C LEU A 92 5.94 -5.56 1.30
N LYS A 93 7.25 -5.72 1.04
CA LYS A 93 7.96 -7.00 1.07
C LYS A 93 8.56 -7.33 2.44
N GLU A 94 8.59 -6.39 3.38
CA GLU A 94 9.14 -6.64 4.71
C GLU A 94 8.35 -7.73 5.44
N LYS A 95 9.07 -8.54 6.23
CA LYS A 95 8.45 -9.55 7.10
C LYS A 95 7.84 -8.87 8.32
N LEU A 96 6.60 -8.41 8.17
CA LEU A 96 5.86 -7.71 9.21
C LEU A 96 5.35 -8.68 10.29
N ASN A 97 5.51 -8.29 11.55
CA ASN A 97 5.05 -9.01 12.74
C ASN A 97 4.66 -7.99 13.83
N GLU A 98 4.13 -8.47 14.96
CA GLU A 98 3.67 -7.59 16.05
C GLU A 98 4.80 -6.73 16.65
N SER A 99 6.04 -7.25 16.72
CA SER A 99 7.15 -6.55 17.37
C SER A 99 7.81 -5.49 16.50
N ASN A 100 7.68 -5.58 15.16
CA ASN A 100 8.24 -4.58 14.25
C ASN A 100 7.20 -3.64 13.62
N LEU A 101 5.90 -3.84 13.89
CA LEU A 101 4.81 -3.02 13.34
C LEU A 101 4.97 -1.52 13.63
N GLU A 102 5.45 -1.16 14.81
CA GLU A 102 5.68 0.25 15.18
C GLU A 102 6.80 0.88 14.33
N ASN A 103 7.94 0.19 14.23
CA ASN A 103 9.07 0.65 13.42
C ASN A 103 8.69 0.73 11.94
N PHE A 104 7.95 -0.26 11.44
CA PHE A 104 7.39 -0.23 10.09
C PHE A 104 6.49 0.99 9.88
N SER A 105 5.61 1.30 10.84
CA SER A 105 4.70 2.46 10.76
C SER A 105 5.47 3.77 10.71
N LYS A 106 6.59 3.89 11.45
CA LYS A 106 7.49 5.05 11.39
C LYS A 106 8.15 5.20 10.02
N LEU A 107 8.66 4.10 9.43
CA LEU A 107 9.25 4.12 8.09
C LEU A 107 8.22 4.51 7.02
N LEU A 108 7.00 3.98 7.10
CA LEU A 108 5.92 4.36 6.20
C LEU A 108 5.54 5.84 6.36
N ALA A 109 5.55 6.36 7.59
CA ALA A 109 5.26 7.77 7.87
C ALA A 109 6.34 8.71 7.32
N MET A 110 7.61 8.32 7.45
CA MET A 110 8.72 9.04 6.82
C MET A 110 8.55 9.07 5.29
N LEU A 111 8.26 7.93 4.67
CA LEU A 111 7.99 7.87 3.23
C LEU A 111 6.79 8.74 2.83
N LYS A 112 5.71 8.72 3.61
CA LYS A 112 4.54 9.57 3.38
C LYS A 112 4.92 11.06 3.39
N ASN A 113 5.69 11.49 4.37
CA ASN A 113 6.13 12.88 4.48
C ASN A 113 7.00 13.28 3.28
N ASP A 114 7.93 12.41 2.88
CA ASP A 114 8.76 12.63 1.69
C ASP A 114 7.91 12.75 0.40
N VAL A 115 6.87 11.91 0.27
CA VAL A 115 5.92 11.94 -0.85
C VAL A 115 5.11 13.23 -0.82
N ASP A 116 4.54 13.62 0.32
CA ASP A 116 3.73 14.83 0.45
C ASP A 116 4.52 16.10 0.12
N GLN A 117 5.80 16.18 0.53
CA GLN A 117 6.69 17.31 0.22
C GLN A 117 7.03 17.43 -1.27
N ASN A 118 6.94 16.34 -2.02
CA ASN A 118 7.32 16.28 -3.44
C ASN A 118 6.12 15.91 -4.34
N LEU A 119 4.91 15.97 -3.81
CA LEU A 119 3.68 15.48 -4.43
C LEU A 119 3.51 16.07 -5.83
N GLU A 120 3.40 17.40 -5.90
CA GLU A 120 3.20 18.14 -7.15
C GLU A 120 4.41 18.05 -8.07
N LYS A 121 5.64 18.11 -7.54
CA LYS A 121 6.87 18.13 -8.35
C LYS A 121 7.05 16.86 -9.18
N TYR A 122 6.67 15.73 -8.61
CA TYR A 122 6.85 14.41 -9.22
C TYR A 122 5.52 13.69 -9.51
N ASN A 123 4.38 14.38 -9.39
CA ASN A 123 3.04 13.87 -9.67
C ASN A 123 2.69 12.61 -8.82
N LEU A 124 3.02 12.60 -7.52
CA LEU A 124 3.00 11.36 -6.70
C LEU A 124 1.61 11.03 -6.10
N GLU A 125 0.51 11.52 -6.67
CA GLU A 125 -0.83 11.40 -6.09
C GLU A 125 -1.25 9.95 -5.90
N ASP A 126 -0.98 9.09 -6.89
CA ASP A 126 -1.31 7.67 -6.85
C ASP A 126 -0.56 6.93 -5.73
N ILE A 127 0.72 7.24 -5.53
CA ILE A 127 1.55 6.67 -4.46
C ILE A 127 1.04 7.17 -3.09
N CYS A 128 0.72 8.46 -2.97
CA CYS A 128 0.17 9.04 -1.75
C CYS A 128 -1.15 8.36 -1.35
N ILE A 129 -2.04 8.13 -2.33
CA ILE A 129 -3.31 7.40 -2.12
C ILE A 129 -3.04 5.98 -1.61
N ASN A 130 -2.09 5.26 -2.22
CA ASN A 130 -1.75 3.90 -1.81
C ASN A 130 -1.17 3.85 -0.39
N ILE A 131 -0.31 4.79 -0.01
CA ILE A 131 0.24 4.91 1.35
C ILE A 131 -0.89 5.20 2.36
N LYS A 132 -1.78 6.15 2.06
CA LYS A 132 -2.93 6.47 2.93
C LYS A 132 -3.85 5.27 3.10
N ARG A 133 -4.11 4.53 2.02
CA ARG A 133 -4.89 3.29 2.08
C ARG A 133 -4.23 2.26 2.97
N TYR A 134 -2.91 2.08 2.86
CA TYR A 134 -2.17 1.16 3.72
C TYR A 134 -2.27 1.55 5.20
N PHE A 135 -2.15 2.85 5.54
CA PHE A 135 -2.32 3.34 6.91
C PHE A 135 -3.67 2.97 7.52
N LYS A 136 -4.75 3.03 6.73
CA LYS A 136 -6.09 2.58 7.17
C LYS A 136 -6.08 1.13 7.65
N TYR A 137 -5.33 0.25 6.97
CA TYR A 137 -5.20 -1.14 7.41
C TYR A 137 -4.28 -1.28 8.64
N ILE A 138 -3.19 -0.50 8.75
CA ILE A 138 -2.37 -0.49 9.98
C ILE A 138 -3.22 -0.15 11.21
N THR A 139 -4.06 0.90 11.13
CA THR A 139 -4.93 1.28 12.25
C THR A 139 -5.84 0.13 12.67
N ARG A 140 -6.45 -0.56 11.71
CA ARG A 140 -7.30 -1.74 12.00
C ARG A 140 -6.51 -2.91 12.60
N VAL A 141 -5.26 -3.11 12.19
CA VAL A 141 -4.38 -4.10 12.83
C VAL A 141 -4.15 -3.74 14.29
N TYR A 142 -3.88 -2.48 14.62
CA TYR A 142 -3.73 -2.06 16.02
C TYR A 142 -5.01 -2.28 16.84
N GLU A 143 -6.19 -2.03 16.27
CA GLU A 143 -7.47 -2.34 16.92
C GLU A 143 -7.61 -3.84 17.21
N ILE A 144 -7.28 -4.69 16.23
CA ILE A 144 -7.29 -6.15 16.40
C ILE A 144 -6.32 -6.58 17.50
N LEU A 145 -5.08 -6.07 17.47
CA LEU A 145 -4.07 -6.37 18.48
C LEU A 145 -4.47 -5.88 19.88
N SER A 146 -5.22 -4.78 19.97
CA SER A 146 -5.77 -4.29 21.23
C SER A 146 -6.82 -5.26 21.80
N CYS A 147 -7.80 -5.69 20.99
CA CYS A 147 -8.79 -6.70 21.38
C CYS A 147 -8.13 -8.03 21.79
N TYR A 148 -7.10 -8.44 21.03
CA TYR A 148 -6.31 -9.63 21.31
C TYR A 148 -5.63 -9.59 22.68
N LYS A 149 -5.03 -8.45 23.06
CA LYS A 149 -4.34 -8.28 24.35
C LYS A 149 -5.26 -8.39 25.56
N VAL A 150 -6.54 -8.04 25.41
CA VAL A 150 -7.56 -8.16 26.47
C VAL A 150 -8.21 -9.56 26.47
N LEU A 151 -7.72 -10.49 25.62
CA LEU A 151 -8.21 -11.86 25.47
C LEU A 151 -9.70 -11.96 25.10
N ASN A 152 -10.27 -10.93 24.47
CA ASN A 152 -11.62 -11.02 23.93
C ASN A 152 -11.60 -11.74 22.58
N TYR A 153 -11.74 -13.08 22.63
CA TYR A 153 -11.68 -13.93 21.44
C TYR A 153 -12.73 -13.57 20.39
N HIS A 154 -13.98 -13.34 20.80
CA HIS A 154 -15.07 -13.10 19.85
C HIS A 154 -14.87 -11.78 19.09
N ASP A 155 -14.60 -10.69 19.80
CA ASP A 155 -14.35 -9.39 19.19
C ASP A 155 -13.11 -9.41 18.28
N ALA A 156 -12.02 -10.02 18.74
CA ALA A 156 -10.80 -10.12 17.95
C ALA A 156 -11.01 -10.96 16.68
N SER A 157 -11.70 -12.10 16.80
CA SER A 157 -12.01 -12.99 15.67
C SER A 157 -12.88 -12.28 14.62
N GLU A 158 -13.95 -11.60 15.04
CA GLU A 158 -14.83 -10.85 14.14
C GLU A 158 -14.08 -9.75 13.39
N LYS A 159 -13.28 -8.94 14.09
CA LYS A 159 -12.45 -7.89 13.48
C LYS A 159 -11.42 -8.47 12.50
N ILE A 160 -10.83 -9.63 12.81
CA ILE A 160 -9.92 -10.35 11.90
C ILE A 160 -10.66 -10.76 10.62
N PHE A 161 -11.86 -11.34 10.73
CA PHE A 161 -12.63 -11.75 9.56
C PHE A 161 -13.02 -10.57 8.67
N ASP A 162 -13.47 -9.47 9.26
CA ASP A 162 -13.74 -8.23 8.54
C ASP A 162 -12.49 -7.68 7.85
N PHE A 163 -11.35 -7.71 8.54
CA PHE A 163 -10.07 -7.30 7.97
C PHE A 163 -9.67 -8.17 6.77
N VAL A 164 -9.77 -9.50 6.90
CA VAL A 164 -9.42 -10.47 5.85
C VAL A 164 -10.32 -10.30 4.62
N ARG A 165 -11.63 -10.06 4.83
CA ARG A 165 -12.57 -9.77 3.73
C ARG A 165 -12.12 -8.54 2.96
N ASP A 166 -11.82 -7.46 3.66
CA ASP A 166 -11.54 -6.17 3.04
C ASP A 166 -10.14 -6.09 2.42
N ILE A 167 -9.14 -6.78 2.99
CA ILE A 167 -7.78 -6.77 2.45
C ILE A 167 -7.63 -7.69 1.22
N LYS A 168 -8.61 -8.55 0.95
CA LYS A 168 -8.54 -9.54 -0.13
C LYS A 168 -8.26 -8.91 -1.50
N SER A 169 -8.90 -7.77 -1.79
CA SER A 169 -8.73 -7.00 -3.03
C SER A 169 -7.43 -6.19 -3.10
N GLU A 170 -6.75 -5.99 -1.98
CA GLU A 170 -5.55 -5.15 -1.91
C GLU A 170 -4.26 -5.99 -2.08
N ASN A 171 -3.22 -5.38 -2.66
CA ASN A 171 -1.91 -6.02 -2.82
C ASN A 171 -0.96 -5.71 -1.65
N PHE A 172 -1.36 -6.09 -0.43
CA PHE A 172 -0.56 -5.88 0.80
C PHE A 172 -0.16 -7.22 1.43
N PRO A 173 0.83 -7.93 0.84
CA PRO A 173 1.15 -9.31 1.24
C PRO A 173 1.67 -9.41 2.67
N ASN A 174 2.46 -8.45 3.13
CA ASN A 174 2.99 -8.40 4.49
C ASN A 174 1.88 -8.25 5.56
N LEU A 175 0.86 -7.43 5.33
CA LEU A 175 -0.31 -7.33 6.21
C LEU A 175 -1.15 -8.60 6.21
N LYS A 176 -1.35 -9.23 5.04
CA LYS A 176 -2.04 -10.53 4.92
C LYS A 176 -1.32 -11.61 5.73
N PHE A 177 0.01 -11.59 5.69
CA PHE A 177 0.83 -12.49 6.51
C PHE A 177 0.68 -12.19 8.00
N LEU A 178 0.83 -10.92 8.40
CA LEU A 178 0.69 -10.50 9.80
C LEU A 178 -0.66 -10.92 10.38
N ILE A 179 -1.77 -10.60 9.71
CA ILE A 179 -3.10 -10.91 10.24
C ILE A 179 -3.34 -12.42 10.34
N SER A 180 -2.81 -13.20 9.40
CA SER A 180 -2.86 -14.66 9.46
C SER A 180 -2.09 -15.19 10.67
N SER A 181 -0.92 -14.64 10.96
CA SER A 181 -0.14 -14.99 12.16
C SER A 181 -0.86 -14.61 13.45
N VAL A 182 -1.47 -13.42 13.51
CA VAL A 182 -2.26 -12.96 14.66
C VAL A 182 -3.45 -13.89 14.89
N TYR A 183 -4.15 -14.31 13.83
CA TYR A 183 -5.27 -15.23 13.94
C TYR A 183 -4.83 -16.62 14.43
N GLN A 184 -3.73 -17.15 13.91
CA GLN A 184 -3.17 -18.43 14.39
C GLN A 184 -2.81 -18.38 15.87
N ASN A 185 -2.22 -17.27 16.33
CA ASN A 185 -1.90 -17.05 17.74
C ASN A 185 -3.17 -17.00 18.60
N LEU A 186 -4.20 -16.28 18.15
CA LEU A 186 -5.51 -16.22 18.82
C LEU A 186 -6.15 -17.59 19.00
N LEU A 187 -6.15 -18.41 17.94
CA LEU A 187 -6.68 -19.77 18.00
C LEU A 187 -5.88 -20.65 18.97
N ASN A 188 -4.55 -20.53 18.96
CA ASN A 188 -3.69 -21.29 19.86
C ASN A 188 -3.89 -20.90 21.33
N CYS A 189 -4.01 -19.60 21.62
CA CYS A 189 -4.35 -19.10 22.96
C CYS A 189 -5.70 -19.67 23.41
N ARG A 190 -6.72 -19.63 22.53
CA ARG A 190 -8.05 -20.16 22.84
C ARG A 190 -8.01 -21.66 23.13
N LEU A 191 -7.29 -22.45 22.33
CA LEU A 191 -7.09 -23.88 22.58
C LEU A 191 -6.34 -24.16 23.89
N SER A 192 -5.39 -23.29 24.25
CA SER A 192 -4.67 -23.37 25.51
C SER A 192 -5.60 -23.13 26.70
N GLU A 193 -6.58 -22.22 26.60
CA GLU A 193 -7.64 -22.06 27.61
C GLU A 193 -8.47 -23.34 27.75
N PHE A 194 -8.91 -23.93 26.63
CA PHE A 194 -9.62 -25.22 26.65
C PHE A 194 -8.79 -26.33 27.32
N SER A 195 -7.47 -26.36 27.10
CA SER A 195 -6.59 -27.37 27.71
C SER A 195 -6.49 -27.28 29.24
N LYS A 196 -6.81 -26.11 29.82
CA LYS A 196 -6.86 -25.91 31.28
C LYS A 196 -8.16 -26.41 31.87
N GLU A 197 -9.26 -26.32 31.13
CA GLU A 197 -10.61 -26.66 31.59
C GLU A 197 -10.98 -28.12 31.29
N PHE A 198 -10.49 -28.68 30.18
CA PHE A 198 -10.94 -29.96 29.65
C PHE A 198 -9.76 -30.88 29.33
N GLU A 199 -9.92 -32.16 29.67
CA GLU A 199 -8.98 -33.21 29.23
C GLU A 199 -9.21 -33.60 27.76
N LYS A 200 -10.48 -33.66 27.34
CA LYS A 200 -10.89 -33.90 25.97
C LYS A 200 -12.18 -33.16 25.62
N VAL A 201 -12.33 -32.78 24.35
CA VAL A 201 -13.53 -32.10 23.84
C VAL A 201 -13.88 -32.63 22.45
N PRO A 202 -15.16 -32.94 22.15
CA PRO A 202 -15.59 -33.26 20.79
C PRO A 202 -15.35 -32.09 19.82
N ILE A 203 -14.89 -32.39 18.60
CA ILE A 203 -14.59 -31.37 17.57
C ILE A 203 -15.80 -30.50 17.25
N SER A 204 -17.00 -31.06 17.32
CA SER A 204 -18.26 -30.35 17.06
C SER A 204 -18.55 -29.27 18.10
N THR A 205 -18.25 -29.54 19.37
CA THR A 205 -18.35 -28.57 20.47
C THR A 205 -17.28 -27.49 20.33
N LEU A 206 -16.04 -27.90 20.03
CA LEU A 206 -14.92 -26.98 19.85
C LEU A 206 -15.16 -26.02 18.68
N SER A 207 -15.64 -26.55 17.55
CA SER A 207 -16.04 -25.81 16.34
C SER A 207 -17.10 -24.75 16.63
N LYS A 208 -18.14 -25.10 17.39
CA LYS A 208 -19.18 -24.14 17.80
C LYS A 208 -18.61 -23.04 18.69
N ARG A 209 -17.82 -23.40 19.70
CA ARG A 209 -17.25 -22.42 20.66
C ARG A 209 -16.19 -21.52 20.03
N MET A 210 -15.46 -22.01 19.03
CA MET A 210 -14.46 -21.23 18.30
C MET A 210 -15.06 -20.51 17.08
N ALA A 211 -16.36 -20.68 16.79
CA ALA A 211 -17.05 -20.16 15.61
C ALA A 211 -16.29 -20.48 14.30
N MET A 212 -15.82 -21.72 14.16
CA MET A 212 -15.00 -22.17 13.04
C MET A 212 -15.59 -23.45 12.42
N ASN A 213 -15.51 -23.59 11.10
CA ASN A 213 -15.88 -24.84 10.42
C ASN A 213 -15.04 -26.02 10.94
N GLN A 214 -15.68 -27.18 11.19
CA GLN A 214 -15.01 -28.37 11.72
C GLN A 214 -13.82 -28.83 10.86
N GLY A 215 -13.95 -28.85 9.54
CA GLY A 215 -12.87 -29.27 8.64
C GLY A 215 -11.66 -28.34 8.73
N THR A 216 -11.90 -27.03 8.75
CA THR A 216 -10.84 -26.02 8.95
C THR A 216 -10.17 -26.18 10.31
N LEU A 217 -10.96 -26.45 11.36
CA LEU A 217 -10.45 -26.65 12.72
C LEU A 217 -9.60 -27.92 12.82
N VAL A 218 -10.02 -29.03 12.21
CA VAL A 218 -9.23 -30.27 12.16
C VAL A 218 -7.89 -30.03 11.45
N ASN A 219 -7.91 -29.33 10.31
CA ASN A 219 -6.68 -28.99 9.59
C ASN A 219 -5.74 -28.14 10.46
N PHE A 220 -6.28 -27.15 11.16
CA PHE A 220 -5.51 -26.33 12.08
C PHE A 220 -4.93 -27.14 13.25
N ILE A 221 -5.73 -28.01 13.87
CA ILE A 221 -5.29 -28.91 14.95
C ILE A 221 -4.15 -29.81 14.49
N ASN A 222 -4.28 -30.44 13.31
CA ASN A 222 -3.26 -31.31 12.75
C ASN A 222 -1.94 -30.55 12.46
N GLN A 223 -2.01 -29.27 12.10
CA GLN A 223 -0.84 -28.42 11.96
C GLN A 223 -0.24 -28.06 13.33
N LEU A 224 -1.09 -27.69 14.28
CA LEU A 224 -0.69 -27.28 15.63
C LEU A 224 0.00 -28.42 16.38
N MET A 225 -0.51 -29.65 16.28
CA MET A 225 0.06 -30.84 16.91
C MET A 225 1.54 -31.09 16.57
N LYS A 226 2.00 -30.62 15.41
CA LYS A 226 3.41 -30.72 14.99
C LYS A 226 4.33 -29.74 15.75
N GLN A 227 3.76 -28.79 16.48
CA GLN A 227 4.51 -27.77 17.21
C GLN A 227 4.85 -28.25 18.64
N PRO A 228 6.07 -28.00 19.14
CA PRO A 228 6.48 -28.43 20.48
C PRO A 228 5.57 -27.89 21.60
N LYS A 229 5.14 -26.63 21.45
CA LYS A 229 4.29 -25.92 22.41
C LYS A 229 2.79 -26.14 22.21
N SER A 230 2.39 -27.11 21.38
CA SER A 230 0.98 -27.41 21.14
C SER A 230 0.26 -27.80 22.45
N PRO A 231 -0.89 -27.17 22.78
CA PRO A 231 -1.77 -27.59 23.87
C PRO A 231 -2.48 -28.91 23.57
N ILE A 232 -2.44 -29.40 22.33
CA ILE A 232 -3.11 -30.63 21.89
C ILE A 232 -2.16 -31.81 21.96
N LYS A 233 -2.63 -32.90 22.57
CA LYS A 233 -1.93 -34.20 22.66
C LYS A 233 -2.21 -35.04 21.42
N GLU A 234 -3.49 -35.26 21.11
CA GLU A 234 -3.93 -36.10 19.99
C GLU A 234 -5.34 -35.70 19.52
N TYR A 235 -5.64 -36.03 18.27
CA TYR A 235 -6.99 -35.96 17.71
C TYR A 235 -7.35 -37.34 17.16
N LEU A 236 -8.46 -37.89 17.63
CA LEU A 236 -8.97 -39.20 17.18
C LEU A 236 -10.05 -38.98 16.13
N SER A 237 -9.79 -39.41 14.88
CA SER A 237 -10.74 -39.25 13.77
C SER A 237 -12.00 -40.10 13.93
N GLU A 238 -11.89 -41.27 14.56
CA GLU A 238 -12.98 -42.23 14.78
C GLU A 238 -14.04 -41.68 15.75
N THR A 239 -13.60 -41.12 16.88
CA THR A 239 -14.49 -40.53 17.90
C THR A 239 -14.71 -39.04 17.71
N GLN A 240 -13.96 -38.41 16.80
CA GLN A 240 -13.91 -36.97 16.59
C GLN A 240 -13.59 -36.16 17.87
N GLU A 241 -12.78 -36.72 18.77
CA GLU A 241 -12.38 -36.09 20.02
C GLU A 241 -10.97 -35.50 19.94
N VAL A 242 -10.81 -34.30 20.51
CA VAL A 242 -9.53 -33.61 20.68
C VAL A 242 -9.09 -33.77 22.11
N TYR A 243 -7.90 -34.34 22.33
CA TYR A 243 -7.30 -34.53 23.65
C TYR A 243 -6.25 -33.47 23.90
N PHE A 244 -6.29 -32.86 25.09
CA PHE A 244 -5.37 -31.80 25.48
C PHE A 244 -4.23 -32.31 26.36
N LYS A 245 -3.08 -31.65 26.29
CA LYS A 245 -1.98 -31.86 27.23
C LYS A 245 -2.32 -31.12 28.53
N LYS A 246 -2.47 -31.85 29.63
CA LYS A 246 -2.58 -31.22 30.96
C LYS A 246 -1.30 -30.46 31.27
N GLN A 247 -1.41 -29.15 31.54
CA GLN A 247 -0.30 -28.39 32.11
C GLN A 247 -0.03 -28.94 33.52
N ARG A 248 1.11 -29.61 33.70
CA ARG A 248 1.62 -29.92 35.04
C ARG A 248 2.07 -28.59 35.63
N PHE A 249 1.39 -28.14 36.67
CA PHE A 249 1.83 -27.02 37.50
C PHE A 249 3.15 -27.36 38.20
#